data_AF-A0A2K8LWA8-F1
#
_entry.id   AF-A0A2K8LWA8-F1
#
_cell.length_a   1.000
_cell.length_b   1.000
_cell.length_c   1.000
_cell.angle_alpha   90.00
_cell.angle_beta   90.00
_cell.angle_gamma   90.00
#
_symmetry.space_group_name_H-M   'P 1'
#
loop_
_entity.id
_entity.type
_entity.pdbx_description
1 polymer ?
#
loop_
_entity_poly.entity_id
_entity_poly.type
_entity_poly.pdbx_seq_one_letter_code
_entity_poly.pdbx_strand_id
1 'polypeptide(L)'
;MATELTPAPVAALAPAPPARGTKRALGAAVAAVLAAAAFLVVLHVDRYWGPIDPVSAMLSDYAWTPGWWMWAAAMLLTSAGSVVVAAVLRRRKILYGVLTVVAIVAWCAGLAAVALFTKDPQGNAVTWVGKVHLGATGISCVSLPLAGWLLGWTHRNSPRWRGYARWSRILAVAAVPFFLPFLIPFAANVAFGQHLPTVATGLVERLMAVLELVELLVLAGWAWRAAE
;
A
#
# COMPACT_ATOMS: atom_id res chain seq x y z
N MET A 1 9.02 -40.83 -43.64
CA MET A 1 8.12 -40.81 -42.48
C MET A 1 8.31 -39.47 -41.77
N ALA A 2 7.35 -38.56 -41.90
CA ALA A 2 7.35 -37.29 -41.18
C ALA A 2 6.52 -37.49 -39.90
N THR A 3 7.16 -37.33 -38.75
CA THR A 3 6.53 -37.46 -37.44
C THR A 3 5.73 -36.17 -37.17
N GLU A 4 4.41 -36.24 -37.24
CA GLU A 4 3.54 -35.14 -36.80
C GLU A 4 3.71 -34.92 -35.28
N LEU A 5 4.30 -33.79 -34.92
CA LEU A 5 4.36 -33.31 -33.54
C LEU A 5 2.99 -32.76 -33.16
N THR A 6 2.23 -33.54 -32.39
CA THR A 6 0.95 -33.09 -31.81
C THR A 6 1.23 -31.97 -30.80
N PRO A 7 0.62 -30.77 -30.93
CA PRO A 7 0.83 -29.70 -29.96
C PRO A 7 0.26 -30.09 -28.59
N ALA A 8 1.02 -29.84 -27.53
CA ALA A 8 0.60 -30.09 -26.16
C ALA A 8 -0.70 -29.32 -25.83
N PRO A 9 -1.64 -29.92 -25.07
CA PRO A 9 -2.87 -29.26 -24.72
C PRO A 9 -2.56 -28.00 -23.89
N VAL A 10 -2.96 -26.85 -24.42
CA VAL A 10 -2.91 -25.57 -23.69
C VAL A 10 -3.75 -25.74 -22.44
N ALA A 11 -3.10 -25.67 -21.27
CA ALA A 11 -3.78 -25.76 -19.98
C ALA A 11 -4.93 -24.76 -19.95
N ALA A 12 -6.16 -25.27 -19.93
CA ALA A 12 -7.36 -24.44 -19.87
C ALA A 12 -7.29 -23.60 -18.59
N LEU A 13 -7.17 -22.28 -18.76
CA LEU A 13 -7.25 -21.32 -17.65
C LEU A 13 -8.58 -21.57 -16.92
N ALA A 14 -8.49 -21.81 -15.62
CA ALA A 14 -9.66 -22.04 -14.78
C ALA A 14 -10.73 -20.95 -15.02
N PRO A 15 -12.02 -21.32 -15.08
CA PRO A 15 -13.08 -20.36 -15.36
C PRO A 15 -13.08 -19.21 -14.34
N ALA A 16 -13.34 -18.00 -14.84
CA ALA A 16 -13.38 -16.83 -13.97
C ALA A 16 -14.45 -17.00 -12.88
N PRO A 17 -14.16 -16.66 -11.61
CA PRO A 17 -15.14 -16.78 -10.54
C PRO A 17 -16.38 -15.91 -10.83
N PRO A 18 -17.57 -16.32 -10.35
CA PRO A 18 -18.80 -15.60 -10.61
C PRO A 18 -18.72 -14.15 -10.10
N ALA A 19 -19.38 -13.23 -10.81
CA ALA A 19 -19.37 -11.80 -10.49
C ALA A 19 -19.78 -11.52 -9.03
N ARG A 20 -20.77 -12.26 -8.50
CA ARG A 20 -21.22 -12.17 -7.10
C ARG A 20 -20.12 -12.53 -6.10
N GLY A 21 -19.32 -13.57 -6.38
CA GLY A 21 -18.18 -13.97 -5.55
C GLY A 21 -17.09 -12.91 -5.54
N THR A 22 -16.80 -12.34 -6.72
CA THR A 22 -15.83 -11.25 -6.86
C THR A 22 -16.25 -9.99 -6.08
N LYS A 23 -17.52 -9.58 -6.18
CA LYS A 23 -18.06 -8.45 -5.42
C LYS A 23 -18.04 -8.69 -3.91
N ARG A 24 -18.38 -9.90 -3.43
CA ARG A 24 -18.24 -10.23 -2.00
C ARG A 24 -16.81 -10.11 -1.51
N ALA A 25 -15.84 -10.62 -2.26
CA ALA A 25 -14.42 -10.50 -1.91
C ALA A 25 -13.95 -9.03 -1.88
N LEU A 26 -14.37 -8.21 -2.85
CA LEU A 26 -14.09 -6.77 -2.84
C LEU A 26 -14.76 -6.06 -1.66
N GLY A 27 -15.99 -6.41 -1.32
CA GLY A 27 -16.69 -5.86 -0.15
C GLY A 27 -15.94 -6.18 1.14
N ALA A 28 -15.45 -7.41 1.30
CA ALA A 28 -14.61 -7.80 2.43
C ALA A 28 -13.27 -7.04 2.44
N ALA A 29 -12.64 -6.82 1.28
CA ALA A 29 -11.41 -6.04 1.17
C ALA A 29 -11.62 -4.58 1.59
N VAL A 30 -12.71 -3.94 1.14
CA VAL A 30 -13.06 -2.58 1.57
C VAL A 30 -13.35 -2.55 3.07
N ALA A 31 -14.09 -3.52 3.61
CA ALA A 31 -14.35 -3.61 5.04
C ALA A 31 -13.04 -3.75 5.86
N ALA A 32 -12.07 -4.53 5.38
CA ALA A 32 -10.76 -4.67 6.01
C ALA A 32 -9.99 -3.34 6.02
N VAL A 33 -9.99 -2.59 4.92
CA VAL A 33 -9.35 -1.26 4.83
C VAL A 33 -10.04 -0.25 5.75
N LEU A 34 -11.38 -0.28 5.84
CA LEU A 34 -12.12 0.59 6.75
C LEU A 34 -11.87 0.22 8.22
N ALA A 35 -11.78 -1.06 8.55
CA ALA A 35 -11.40 -1.52 9.89
C ALA A 35 -9.96 -1.09 10.25
N ALA A 36 -9.03 -1.17 9.30
CA ALA A 36 -7.67 -0.65 9.47
C ALA A 36 -7.68 0.86 9.76
N ALA A 37 -8.42 1.65 8.99
CA ALA A 37 -8.58 3.08 9.23
C ALA A 37 -9.18 3.36 10.63
N ALA A 38 -10.19 2.60 11.05
CA ALA A 38 -10.79 2.73 12.37
C ALA A 38 -9.78 2.46 13.50
N PHE A 39 -8.94 1.41 13.38
CA PHE A 39 -7.87 1.16 14.33
C PHE A 39 -6.87 2.31 14.42
N LEU A 40 -6.45 2.87 13.28
CA LEU A 40 -5.54 4.02 13.27
C LEU A 40 -6.20 5.27 13.88
N VAL A 41 -7.51 5.48 13.67
CA VAL A 41 -8.26 6.56 14.32
C VAL A 41 -8.31 6.37 15.83
N VAL A 42 -8.60 5.15 16.33
CA VAL A 42 -8.57 4.84 17.76
C VAL A 42 -7.20 5.18 18.34
N LEU A 43 -6.12 4.71 17.72
CA LEU A 43 -4.75 5.02 18.15
C LEU A 43 -4.42 6.52 18.11
N HIS A 44 -5.02 7.27 17.18
CA HIS A 44 -4.81 8.71 17.04
C HIS A 44 -5.48 9.52 18.16
N VAL A 45 -6.67 9.10 18.61
CA VAL A 45 -7.51 9.88 19.55
C VAL A 45 -7.43 9.38 20.99
N ASP A 46 -7.28 8.07 21.18
CA ASP A 46 -7.31 7.43 22.50
C ASP A 46 -5.90 7.38 23.10
N ARG A 47 -5.70 8.12 24.19
CA ARG A 47 -4.40 8.22 24.87
C ARG A 47 -4.07 7.03 25.77
N TYR A 48 -5.04 6.16 26.07
CA TYR A 48 -4.76 4.89 26.73
C TYR A 48 -4.10 3.92 25.76
N TRP A 49 -4.67 3.76 24.56
CA TRP A 49 -4.13 2.86 23.54
C TRP A 49 -2.92 3.46 22.81
N GLY A 50 -2.91 4.77 22.60
CA GLY A 50 -1.86 5.52 21.91
C GLY A 50 -1.32 6.69 22.72
N PRO A 51 -0.53 6.47 23.80
CA PRO A 51 0.03 7.51 24.65
C PRO A 51 1.22 8.25 23.99
N ILE A 52 1.10 8.61 22.72
CA ILE A 52 2.10 9.38 21.95
C ILE A 52 1.44 10.63 21.36
N ASP A 53 2.23 11.66 21.11
CA ASP A 53 1.75 12.84 20.38
C ASP A 53 1.69 12.54 18.88
N PRO A 54 0.49 12.51 18.26
CA PRO A 54 0.35 12.14 16.86
C PRO A 54 0.92 13.17 15.88
N VAL A 55 1.29 14.38 16.33
CA VAL A 55 1.92 15.38 15.47
C VAL A 55 3.40 15.11 15.32
N SER A 56 4.09 14.83 16.43
CA SER A 56 5.54 14.62 16.45
C SER A 56 5.95 13.15 16.28
N ALA A 57 5.23 12.21 16.89
CA ALA A 57 5.56 10.79 16.86
C ALA A 57 5.09 10.11 15.57
N MET A 58 5.96 9.25 15.03
CA MET A 58 5.70 8.49 13.81
C MET A 58 4.50 7.56 13.99
N LEU A 59 3.77 7.28 12.92
CA LEU A 59 2.68 6.31 12.91
C LEU A 59 3.17 4.93 13.37
N SER A 60 4.39 4.57 13.00
CA SER A 60 5.03 3.32 13.40
C SER A 60 5.51 3.30 14.86
N ASP A 61 5.49 4.42 15.58
CA ASP A 61 5.73 4.43 17.04
C ASP A 61 4.63 3.73 17.83
N TYR A 62 3.42 3.56 17.26
CA TYR A 62 2.36 2.78 17.90
C TYR A 62 2.77 1.33 18.17
N ALA A 63 3.76 0.80 17.45
CA ALA A 63 4.31 -0.54 17.71
C ALA A 63 4.90 -0.69 19.14
N TRP A 64 5.23 0.43 19.80
CA TRP A 64 5.75 0.47 21.16
C TRP A 64 4.72 0.87 22.22
N THR A 65 3.45 0.96 21.83
CA THR A 65 2.35 1.39 22.70
C THR A 65 1.46 0.21 23.12
N PRO A 66 0.58 0.36 24.13
CA PRO A 66 -0.40 -0.67 24.46
C PRO A 66 -1.28 -1.10 23.27
N GLY A 67 -1.53 -0.17 22.34
CA GLY A 67 -2.30 -0.39 21.12
C GLY A 67 -1.51 -0.97 19.94
N TRP A 68 -0.29 -1.50 20.15
CA TRP A 68 0.56 -2.05 19.07
C TRP A 68 -0.16 -3.04 18.15
N TRP A 69 -1.06 -3.86 18.69
CA TRP A 69 -1.80 -4.86 17.93
C TRP A 69 -2.79 -4.23 16.96
N MET A 70 -3.38 -3.08 17.30
CA MET A 70 -4.28 -2.32 16.42
C MET A 70 -3.50 -1.78 15.22
N TRP A 71 -2.28 -1.28 15.46
CA TRP A 71 -1.39 -0.80 14.41
C TRP A 71 -0.97 -1.95 13.48
N ALA A 72 -0.49 -3.06 14.05
CA ALA A 72 -0.10 -4.23 13.27
C ALA A 72 -1.29 -4.79 12.46
N ALA A 73 -2.47 -4.89 13.08
CA ALA A 73 -3.70 -5.31 12.42
C ALA A 73 -4.08 -4.36 11.28
N ALA A 74 -3.97 -3.05 11.47
CA ALA A 74 -4.26 -2.06 10.42
C ALA A 74 -3.37 -2.25 9.18
N MET A 75 -2.06 -2.45 9.38
CA MET A 75 -1.11 -2.70 8.29
C MET A 75 -1.42 -4.02 7.56
N LEU A 76 -1.68 -5.10 8.31
CA LEU A 76 -1.99 -6.42 7.74
C LEU A 76 -3.34 -6.44 6.99
N LEU A 77 -4.38 -5.81 7.55
CA LEU A 77 -5.69 -5.69 6.91
C LEU A 77 -5.62 -4.86 5.63
N THR A 78 -4.86 -3.76 5.64
CA THR A 78 -4.63 -2.92 4.45
C THR A 78 -3.88 -3.70 3.37
N SER A 79 -2.84 -4.45 3.75
CA SER A 79 -2.10 -5.32 2.84
C SER A 79 -2.99 -6.40 2.23
N ALA A 80 -3.74 -7.15 3.06
CA ALA A 80 -4.64 -8.20 2.59
C ALA A 80 -5.74 -7.66 1.67
N GLY A 81 -6.35 -6.52 2.03
CA GLY A 81 -7.33 -5.83 1.18
C GLY A 81 -6.73 -5.40 -0.16
N SER A 82 -5.51 -4.88 -0.15
CA SER A 82 -4.77 -4.50 -1.36
C SER A 82 -4.51 -5.68 -2.29
N VAL A 83 -4.14 -6.84 -1.75
CA VAL A 83 -3.95 -8.08 -2.53
C VAL A 83 -5.23 -8.48 -3.26
N VAL A 84 -6.39 -8.43 -2.58
CA VAL A 84 -7.68 -8.76 -3.20
C VAL A 84 -8.03 -7.78 -4.32
N VAL A 85 -7.88 -6.48 -4.09
CA VAL A 85 -8.11 -5.44 -5.09
C VAL A 85 -7.20 -5.64 -6.31
N ALA A 86 -5.90 -5.84 -6.08
CA ALA A 86 -4.92 -6.09 -7.13
C ALA A 86 -5.23 -7.35 -7.95
N ALA A 87 -5.62 -8.44 -7.28
CA ALA A 87 -6.00 -9.70 -7.93
C ALA A 87 -7.21 -9.52 -8.86
N VAL A 88 -8.22 -8.76 -8.42
CA VAL A 88 -9.40 -8.47 -9.26
C VAL A 88 -9.02 -7.58 -10.45
N LEU A 89 -8.29 -6.48 -10.23
CA LEU A 89 -7.84 -5.61 -11.33
C LEU A 89 -6.98 -6.37 -12.35
N ARG A 90 -6.12 -7.30 -11.88
CA ARG A 90 -5.29 -8.16 -12.74
C ARG A 90 -6.14 -9.11 -13.57
N ARG A 91 -7.10 -9.80 -12.95
CA ARG A 91 -8.04 -10.71 -13.64
C ARG A 91 -8.92 -9.98 -14.66
N ARG A 92 -9.27 -8.72 -14.38
CA ARG A 92 -10.03 -7.85 -15.30
C ARG A 92 -9.16 -7.16 -16.36
N LYS A 93 -7.88 -7.50 -16.45
CA LYS A 93 -6.91 -6.94 -17.41
C LYS A 93 -6.75 -5.42 -17.32
N ILE A 94 -7.07 -4.83 -16.17
CA ILE A 94 -6.80 -3.41 -15.86
C ILE A 94 -5.39 -3.28 -15.30
N LEU A 95 -4.99 -4.19 -14.41
CA LEU A 95 -3.63 -4.20 -13.89
C LEU A 95 -2.71 -5.01 -14.81
N TYR A 96 -1.91 -4.30 -15.60
CA TYR A 96 -0.92 -4.88 -16.52
C TYR A 96 0.34 -4.01 -16.64
N GLY A 97 1.38 -4.61 -17.23
CA GLY A 97 2.74 -4.08 -17.23
C GLY A 97 3.55 -4.58 -16.04
N VAL A 98 4.78 -5.04 -16.30
CA VAL A 98 5.65 -5.63 -15.27
C VAL A 98 5.87 -4.65 -14.13
N LEU A 99 6.18 -3.39 -14.44
CA LEU A 99 6.46 -2.37 -13.43
C LEU A 99 5.24 -2.10 -12.51
N THR A 100 4.04 -1.97 -13.07
CA THR A 100 2.80 -1.76 -12.32
C THR A 100 2.49 -2.93 -11.38
N VAL A 101 2.71 -4.17 -11.86
CA VAL A 101 2.53 -5.39 -11.06
C VAL A 101 3.56 -5.45 -9.92
N VAL A 102 4.83 -5.18 -10.22
CA VAL A 102 5.89 -5.16 -9.20
C VAL A 102 5.59 -4.10 -8.15
N ALA A 103 5.17 -2.90 -8.55
CA ALA A 103 4.81 -1.83 -7.63
C ALA A 103 3.69 -2.24 -6.68
N ILE A 104 2.58 -2.80 -7.18
CA ILE A 104 1.48 -3.20 -6.27
C ILE A 104 1.87 -4.37 -5.35
N VAL A 105 2.72 -5.29 -5.82
CA VAL A 105 3.22 -6.40 -4.99
C VAL A 105 4.17 -5.87 -3.92
N ALA A 106 5.07 -4.96 -4.28
CA ALA A 106 5.99 -4.31 -3.36
C ALA A 106 5.24 -3.49 -2.28
N TRP A 107 4.13 -2.84 -2.64
CA TRP A 107 3.22 -2.21 -1.68
C TRP A 107 2.67 -3.21 -0.66
N CYS A 108 2.08 -4.32 -1.13
CA CYS A 108 1.46 -5.30 -0.25
C CYS A 108 2.50 -5.96 0.67
N ALA A 109 3.66 -6.34 0.11
CA ALA A 109 4.75 -6.95 0.85
C ALA A 109 5.40 -5.97 1.84
N GLY A 110 5.61 -4.72 1.44
CA GLY A 110 6.16 -3.66 2.28
C GLY A 110 5.28 -3.40 3.50
N LEU A 111 3.96 -3.22 3.31
CA LEU A 111 3.01 -3.05 4.42
C LEU A 111 3.01 -4.24 5.38
N ALA A 112 2.99 -5.46 4.85
CA ALA A 112 3.03 -6.66 5.69
C ALA A 112 4.36 -6.73 6.47
N ALA A 113 5.48 -6.43 5.83
CA ALA A 113 6.79 -6.42 6.47
C ALA A 113 6.88 -5.35 7.57
N VAL A 114 6.36 -4.13 7.35
CA VAL A 114 6.30 -3.09 8.39
C VAL A 114 5.59 -3.59 9.64
N ALA A 115 4.48 -4.33 9.49
CA ALA A 115 3.75 -4.90 10.63
C ALA A 115 4.52 -6.00 11.38
N LEU A 116 5.34 -6.78 10.66
CA LEU A 116 6.03 -7.97 11.18
C LEU A 116 7.41 -7.65 11.77
N PHE A 117 8.05 -6.58 11.29
CA PHE A 117 9.37 -6.15 11.74
C PHE A 117 9.21 -4.83 12.48
N THR A 118 9.29 -4.86 13.81
CA THR A 118 9.17 -3.65 14.64
C THR A 118 10.35 -2.70 14.40
N LYS A 119 10.08 -1.40 14.26
CA LYS A 119 11.15 -0.41 14.15
C LYS A 119 11.90 -0.24 15.47
N ASP A 120 13.19 0.10 15.40
CA ASP A 120 13.92 0.46 16.62
C ASP A 120 13.39 1.77 17.24
N PRO A 121 13.45 1.93 18.58
CA PRO A 121 13.12 3.19 19.22
C PRO A 121 14.04 4.31 18.73
N GLN A 122 13.47 5.52 18.64
CA GLN A 122 14.20 6.67 18.12
C GLN A 122 15.42 7.02 18.99
N GLY A 123 16.55 7.32 18.35
CA GLY A 123 17.80 7.69 19.04
C GLY A 123 18.70 6.51 19.43
N ASN A 124 18.26 5.27 19.24
CA ASN A 124 19.06 4.08 19.46
C ASN A 124 19.83 3.64 18.19
N ALA A 125 20.83 2.77 18.37
CA ALA A 125 21.51 2.13 17.25
C ALA A 125 20.52 1.27 16.44
N VAL A 126 20.58 1.39 15.11
CA VAL A 126 19.67 0.67 14.22
C VAL A 126 20.09 -0.80 14.11
N THR A 127 19.24 -1.69 14.62
CA THR A 127 19.38 -3.14 14.53
C THR A 127 19.09 -3.63 13.12
N TRP A 128 19.38 -4.91 12.85
CA TRP A 128 18.99 -5.52 11.57
C TRP A 128 17.48 -5.48 11.33
N VAL A 129 16.67 -5.70 12.38
CA VAL A 129 15.20 -5.66 12.30
C VAL A 129 14.73 -4.24 11.97
N GLY A 130 15.29 -3.21 12.61
CA GLY A 130 14.96 -1.83 12.28
C GLY A 130 15.35 -1.44 10.86
N LYS A 131 16.46 -1.96 10.32
CA LYS A 131 16.82 -1.76 8.90
C LYS A 131 15.78 -2.36 7.96
N VAL A 132 15.29 -3.56 8.26
CA VAL A 132 14.21 -4.20 7.49
C VAL A 132 12.93 -3.37 7.55
N HIS A 133 12.54 -2.89 8.72
CA HIS A 133 11.39 -1.99 8.87
C HIS A 133 11.54 -0.71 8.03
N LEU A 134 12.67 -0.02 8.15
CA LEU A 134 12.95 1.21 7.40
C LEU A 134 12.90 0.97 5.88
N GLY A 135 13.50 -0.12 5.42
CA GLY A 135 13.46 -0.53 4.02
C GLY A 135 12.02 -0.84 3.56
N ALA A 136 11.26 -1.58 4.35
CA ALA A 136 9.87 -1.90 4.06
C ALA A 136 8.98 -0.64 3.99
N THR A 137 9.17 0.31 4.91
CA THR A 137 8.50 1.61 4.90
C THR A 137 8.84 2.39 3.64
N GLY A 138 10.13 2.51 3.29
CA GLY A 138 10.54 3.20 2.05
C GLY A 138 9.94 2.56 0.79
N ILE A 139 9.92 1.23 0.73
CA ILE A 139 9.32 0.47 -0.36
C ILE A 139 7.81 0.74 -0.44
N SER A 140 7.06 0.58 0.66
CA SER A 140 5.61 0.77 0.65
C SER A 140 5.24 2.19 0.23
N CYS A 141 5.91 3.18 0.82
CA CYS A 141 5.72 4.60 0.53
C CYS A 141 5.80 4.93 -0.97
N VAL A 142 6.79 4.40 -1.68
CA VAL A 142 6.94 4.72 -3.12
C VAL A 142 6.03 3.85 -4.00
N SER A 143 5.72 2.64 -3.56
CA SER A 143 5.11 1.60 -4.38
C SER A 143 3.66 1.89 -4.77
N LEU A 144 2.80 2.31 -3.83
CA LEU A 144 1.39 2.56 -4.13
C LEU A 144 1.20 3.81 -5.02
N PRO A 145 1.82 4.97 -4.73
CA PRO A 145 1.76 6.13 -5.63
C PRO A 145 2.29 5.79 -7.03
N LEU A 146 3.39 5.03 -7.13
CA LEU A 146 3.91 4.59 -8.43
C LEU A 146 2.88 3.71 -9.17
N ALA A 147 2.26 2.75 -8.48
CA ALA A 147 1.23 1.90 -9.08
C ALA A 147 0.00 2.71 -9.53
N GLY A 148 -0.48 3.63 -8.70
CA GLY A 148 -1.61 4.52 -9.00
C GLY A 148 -1.34 5.42 -10.21
N TRP A 149 -0.15 6.03 -10.25
CA TRP A 149 0.28 6.86 -11.37
C TRP A 149 0.39 6.05 -12.67
N LEU A 150 1.05 4.89 -12.64
CA LEU A 150 1.22 4.01 -13.80
C LEU A 150 -0.13 3.51 -14.34
N LEU A 151 -1.02 3.03 -13.46
CA LEU A 151 -2.36 2.58 -13.84
C LEU A 151 -3.17 3.70 -14.48
N GLY A 152 -3.19 4.86 -13.83
CA GLY A 152 -3.94 6.00 -14.32
C GLY A 152 -3.35 6.58 -15.61
N TRP A 153 -2.03 6.53 -15.79
CA TRP A 153 -1.40 6.91 -17.06
C TRP A 153 -1.78 5.95 -18.18
N THR A 154 -1.67 4.65 -17.94
CA THR A 154 -2.00 3.61 -18.93
C THR A 154 -3.46 3.69 -19.39
N HIS A 155 -4.40 4.05 -18.49
CA HIS A 155 -5.84 4.12 -18.80
C HIS A 155 -6.36 5.53 -19.07
N ARG A 156 -5.49 6.55 -19.18
CA ARG A 156 -5.89 7.97 -19.32
C ARG A 156 -6.80 8.26 -20.52
N ASN A 157 -6.67 7.48 -21.59
CA ASN A 157 -7.42 7.64 -22.83
C ASN A 157 -8.68 6.76 -22.88
N SER A 158 -8.90 5.89 -21.89
CA SER A 158 -10.09 5.04 -21.85
C SER A 158 -11.32 5.85 -21.46
N PRO A 159 -12.35 5.99 -22.32
CA PRO A 159 -13.57 6.71 -21.94
C PRO A 159 -14.26 6.07 -20.74
N ARG A 160 -14.23 4.73 -20.65
CA ARG A 160 -14.84 3.96 -19.56
C ARG A 160 -14.16 4.19 -18.20
N TRP A 161 -12.84 4.38 -18.19
CA TRP A 161 -12.03 4.41 -16.95
C TRP A 161 -11.45 5.78 -16.60
N ARG A 162 -11.76 6.82 -17.39
CA ARG A 162 -11.19 8.16 -17.25
C ARG A 162 -11.26 8.73 -15.83
N GLY A 163 -12.37 8.52 -15.13
CA GLY A 163 -12.56 9.00 -13.76
C GLY A 163 -11.56 8.39 -12.77
N TYR A 164 -11.52 7.06 -12.70
CA TYR A 164 -10.58 6.34 -11.82
C TYR A 164 -9.12 6.62 -12.21
N ALA A 165 -8.81 6.62 -13.50
CA ALA A 165 -7.47 6.92 -14.00
C ALA A 165 -7.00 8.33 -13.64
N ARG A 166 -7.91 9.32 -13.66
CA ARG A 166 -7.62 10.70 -13.22
C ARG A 166 -7.37 10.76 -11.72
N TRP A 167 -8.24 10.18 -10.90
CA TRP A 167 -8.13 10.25 -9.45
C TRP A 167 -6.89 9.51 -8.92
N SER A 168 -6.56 8.33 -9.45
CA SER A 168 -5.32 7.64 -9.08
C SER A 168 -4.07 8.46 -9.40
N ARG A 169 -4.05 9.18 -10.52
CA ARG A 169 -2.91 10.08 -10.82
C ARG A 169 -2.84 11.29 -9.88
N ILE A 170 -3.99 11.87 -9.54
CA ILE A 170 -4.06 13.03 -8.64
C ILE A 170 -3.56 12.63 -7.25
N LEU A 171 -4.06 11.52 -6.70
CA LEU A 171 -3.69 11.03 -5.38
C LEU A 171 -2.20 10.63 -5.32
N ALA A 172 -1.72 9.90 -6.34
CA ALA A 172 -0.31 9.56 -6.44
C ALA A 172 0.61 10.78 -6.42
N VAL A 173 0.27 11.84 -7.17
CA VAL A 173 1.05 13.09 -7.17
C VAL A 173 0.88 13.86 -5.86
N ALA A 174 -0.33 13.89 -5.30
CA ALA A 174 -0.62 14.57 -4.04
C ALA A 174 0.13 13.95 -2.85
N ALA A 175 0.47 12.66 -2.92
CA ALA A 175 1.23 11.98 -1.88
C ALA A 175 2.74 12.32 -1.90
N VAL A 176 3.30 12.72 -3.06
CA VAL A 176 4.75 13.01 -3.24
C VAL A 176 5.31 13.95 -2.17
N PRO A 177 4.71 15.13 -1.88
CA PRO A 177 5.25 16.06 -0.89
C PRO A 177 5.36 15.45 0.52
N PHE A 178 4.48 14.51 0.88
CA PHE A 178 4.48 13.87 2.19
C PHE A 178 5.57 12.80 2.33
N PHE A 179 6.12 12.30 1.22
CA PHE A 179 7.27 11.39 1.26
C PHE A 179 8.62 12.11 1.36
N LEU A 180 8.71 13.35 0.89
CA LEU A 180 9.98 14.09 0.83
C LEU A 180 10.67 14.25 2.20
N PRO A 181 9.96 14.53 3.32
CA PRO A 181 10.56 14.60 4.65
C PRO A 181 11.21 13.30 5.14
N PHE A 182 10.92 12.16 4.50
CA PHE A 182 11.51 10.86 4.82
C PHE A 182 12.59 10.48 3.82
N LEU A 183 12.28 10.60 2.52
CA LEU A 183 13.18 10.21 1.44
C LEU A 183 14.46 11.04 1.43
N ILE A 184 14.37 12.35 1.71
CA ILE A 184 15.55 13.23 1.67
C ILE A 184 16.53 12.91 2.81
N PRO A 185 16.13 12.87 4.10
CA PRO A 185 17.04 12.48 5.18
C PRO A 185 17.55 11.05 5.02
N PHE A 186 16.71 10.11 4.59
CA PHE A 186 17.11 8.73 4.34
C PHE A 186 18.18 8.65 3.24
N ALA A 187 17.96 9.28 2.08
CA ALA A 187 18.91 9.29 0.99
C ALA A 187 20.21 10.02 1.37
N ALA A 188 20.13 11.13 2.09
CA ALA A 188 21.32 11.85 2.58
C ALA A 188 22.14 11.00 3.56
N ASN A 189 21.46 10.23 4.43
CA ASN A 189 22.12 9.32 5.35
C ASN A 189 22.83 8.17 4.62
N VAL A 190 22.15 7.54 3.66
CA VAL A 190 22.69 6.41 2.89
C VAL A 190 23.81 6.85 1.95
N ALA A 191 23.65 7.99 1.26
CA ALA A 191 24.60 8.44 0.25
C ALA A 191 25.81 9.19 0.82
N PHE A 192 25.62 9.96 1.90
CA PHE A 192 26.63 10.89 2.42
C PHE A 192 26.98 10.67 3.89
N GLY A 193 26.37 9.69 4.57
CA GLY A 193 26.55 9.49 6.01
C GLY A 193 26.03 10.65 6.86
N GLN A 194 25.23 11.55 6.30
CA GLN A 194 24.73 12.73 7.00
C GLN A 194 23.51 12.38 7.85
N HIS A 195 23.49 12.87 9.09
CA HIS A 195 22.34 12.74 9.98
C HIS A 195 21.54 14.06 9.97
N LEU A 196 20.69 14.22 8.96
CA LEU A 196 19.76 15.34 8.91
C LEU A 196 18.64 15.13 9.94
N PRO A 197 18.25 16.16 10.71
CA PRO A 197 17.17 16.05 11.67
C PRO A 197 15.83 15.84 10.95
N THR A 198 15.08 14.81 11.36
CA THR A 198 13.70 14.56 10.91
C THR A 198 12.72 15.30 11.82
N VAL A 199 12.40 16.55 11.49
CA VAL A 199 11.49 17.36 12.30
C VAL A 199 10.04 17.15 11.87
N ALA A 200 9.16 16.82 12.82
CA ALA A 200 7.70 16.76 12.67
C ALA A 200 7.15 15.79 11.62
N THR A 201 7.53 14.51 11.71
CA THR A 201 7.13 13.45 10.77
C THR A 201 5.77 12.82 11.07
N GLY A 202 5.27 12.91 12.31
CA GLY A 202 4.05 12.20 12.73
C GLY A 202 2.78 12.60 11.98
N LEU A 203 2.52 13.90 11.86
CA LEU A 203 1.36 14.40 11.11
C LEU A 203 1.50 14.11 9.60
N VAL A 204 2.71 14.22 9.08
CA VAL A 204 3.02 13.96 7.66
C VAL A 204 2.73 12.50 7.30
N GLU A 205 3.16 11.53 8.11
CA GLU A 205 2.86 10.10 7.87
C GLU A 205 1.36 9.81 7.94
N ARG A 206 0.63 10.49 8.83
CA ARG A 206 -0.82 10.32 8.94
C ARG A 206 -1.55 10.88 7.71
N LEU A 207 -1.16 12.05 7.22
CA LEU A 207 -1.73 12.62 5.99
C LEU A 207 -1.39 11.75 4.76
N MET A 208 -0.17 11.24 4.70
CA MET A 208 0.28 10.28 3.69
C MET A 208 -0.56 9.01 3.73
N ALA A 209 -0.73 8.39 4.91
CA ALA A 209 -1.55 7.20 5.09
C ALA A 209 -3.01 7.44 4.67
N VAL A 210 -3.58 8.63 4.95
CA VAL A 210 -4.92 8.99 4.46
C VAL A 210 -4.97 9.00 2.94
N LEU A 211 -3.99 9.62 2.26
CA LEU A 211 -3.94 9.64 0.80
C LEU A 211 -3.81 8.23 0.21
N GLU A 212 -2.98 7.38 0.81
CA GLU A 212 -2.79 5.99 0.39
C GLU A 212 -4.07 5.14 0.59
N LEU A 213 -4.77 5.32 1.72
CA LEU A 213 -6.05 4.65 1.96
C LEU A 213 -7.11 5.11 0.96
N VAL A 214 -7.17 6.41 0.65
CA VAL A 214 -8.10 6.95 -0.36
C VAL A 214 -7.75 6.42 -1.76
N GLU A 215 -6.48 6.38 -2.14
CA GLU A 215 -5.99 5.78 -3.39
C GLU A 215 -6.44 4.31 -3.49
N LEU A 216 -6.26 3.53 -2.42
CA LEU A 216 -6.68 2.14 -2.37
C LEU A 216 -8.19 1.99 -2.53
N LEU A 217 -8.99 2.87 -1.92
CA LEU A 217 -10.45 2.90 -2.09
C LEU A 217 -10.86 3.26 -3.53
N VAL A 218 -10.14 4.17 -4.19
CA VAL A 218 -10.33 4.48 -5.62
C VAL A 218 -10.05 3.24 -6.47
N LEU A 219 -8.95 2.52 -6.21
CA LEU A 219 -8.62 1.27 -6.91
C LEU A 219 -9.65 0.16 -6.63
N ALA A 220 -10.16 0.06 -5.40
CA ALA A 220 -11.22 -0.88 -5.04
C ALA A 220 -12.54 -0.56 -5.78
N GLY A 221 -12.90 0.71 -5.87
CA GLY A 221 -14.05 1.16 -6.67
C GLY A 221 -13.88 0.85 -8.16
N TRP A 222 -12.67 1.03 -8.69
CA TRP A 222 -12.35 0.65 -10.06
C TRP A 222 -12.50 -0.87 -10.27
N ALA A 223 -11.97 -1.67 -9.36
CA ALA A 223 -12.09 -3.12 -9.38
C ALA A 223 -13.56 -3.58 -9.31
N TRP A 224 -14.36 -2.91 -8.48
CA TRP A 224 -15.79 -3.17 -8.34
C TRP A 224 -16.55 -2.92 -9.64
N ARG A 225 -16.32 -1.76 -10.28
CA ARG A 225 -16.94 -1.39 -11.55
C ARG A 225 -16.49 -2.29 -12.70
N ALA A 226 -15.29 -2.87 -12.61
CA ALA A 226 -14.78 -3.85 -13.56
C ALA A 226 -15.31 -5.27 -13.34
N ALA A 227 -15.89 -5.54 -12.16
CA ALA A 227 -16.52 -6.83 -11.83
C ALA A 227 -18.01 -6.89 -12.24
N GLU A 228 -18.56 -5.81 -12.79
CA GLU A 228 -19.86 -5.72 -13.47
C GLU A 228 -19.77 -6.17 -14.93
#